data_AF-K2BFP7-F1
#
_entry.id   AF-K2BFP7-F1
#
_cell.length_a   1.000
_cell.length_b   1.000
_cell.length_c   1.000
_cell.angle_alpha   90.00
_cell.angle_beta   90.00
_cell.angle_gamma   90.00
#
_symmetry.space_group_name_H-M   'P 1'
#
loop_
_entity.id
_entity.type
_entity.pdbx_description
1 polymer ?
#
loop_
_entity_poly.entity_id
_entity_poly.type
_entity_poly.pdbx_seq_one_letter_code
_entity_poly.pdbx_strand_id
1 'polypeptide(L)'
;GSVGLTAQAWHWAYERDGATQVSSRFDKLTGRKMQPADWAVWIGVKSLISAAIKSPGADPSGLREFLTSKNLKVDGSKGVTLNYRAWDGQLRQPVLLATSDAVIAVAPIKGFSHQTTTLDTLGTDEAEFVCN
;
A
#
# COMPACT_ATOMS: atom_id res chain seq x y z
N GLY A 1 -10.20 24.88 14.20
CA GLY A 1 -11.17 24.00 13.53
C GLY A 1 -10.47 22.71 13.14
N SER A 2 -10.65 21.65 13.93
CA SER A 2 -10.12 20.31 13.64
C SER A 2 -11.02 19.62 12.63
N VAL A 3 -10.89 19.98 11.36
CA VAL A 3 -11.62 19.27 10.31
C VAL A 3 -10.98 17.89 10.16
N GLY A 4 -11.56 16.89 10.83
CA GLY A 4 -11.42 15.44 10.64
C GLY A 4 -10.27 14.90 9.79
N LEU A 5 -9.02 15.25 10.10
CA LEU A 5 -7.86 14.70 9.41
C LEU A 5 -7.69 13.25 9.85
N THR A 6 -7.80 12.32 8.91
CA THR A 6 -7.70 10.88 9.14
C THR A 6 -6.58 10.28 8.31
N ALA A 7 -5.87 9.31 8.89
CA ALA A 7 -4.87 8.51 8.21
C ALA A 7 -5.57 7.35 7.49
N GLN A 8 -5.37 7.24 6.18
CA GLN A 8 -6.03 6.24 5.34
C GLN A 8 -5.06 5.59 4.36
N ALA A 9 -5.31 4.32 4.05
CA ALA A 9 -4.55 3.59 3.02
C ALA A 9 -4.90 4.09 1.61
N TRP A 10 -6.07 4.67 1.37
CA TRP A 10 -6.42 5.23 0.07
C TRP A 10 -7.46 6.32 0.24
N HIS A 11 -7.50 7.27 -0.69
CA HIS A 11 -8.53 8.29 -0.75
C HIS A 11 -8.80 8.62 -2.21
N TRP A 12 -10.08 8.69 -2.59
CA TRP A 12 -10.49 8.89 -3.98
C TRP A 12 -10.02 10.24 -4.56
N ALA A 13 -9.85 11.25 -3.69
CA ALA A 13 -9.32 12.57 -4.05
C ALA A 13 -7.77 12.59 -4.21
N TYR A 14 -7.10 11.44 -4.17
CA TYR A 14 -5.68 11.36 -4.50
C TYR A 14 -5.51 11.35 -6.02
N GLU A 15 -4.97 12.45 -6.57
CA GLU A 15 -4.91 12.67 -8.02
C GLU A 15 -3.49 12.57 -8.62
N ARG A 16 -2.53 12.07 -7.85
CA ARG A 16 -1.12 11.94 -8.26
C ARG A 16 -0.75 10.50 -8.61
N ASP A 17 0.38 10.31 -9.28
CA ASP A 17 1.02 9.00 -9.49
C ASP A 17 0.14 7.89 -10.09
N GLY A 18 -0.78 8.27 -10.99
CA GLY A 18 -1.70 7.32 -11.63
C GLY A 18 -2.93 6.95 -10.79
N ALA A 19 -3.08 7.50 -9.58
CA ALA A 19 -4.22 7.22 -8.71
C ALA A 19 -5.56 7.61 -9.34
N THR A 20 -5.60 8.70 -10.11
CA THR A 20 -6.78 9.13 -10.87
C THR A 20 -7.26 8.05 -11.83
N GLN A 21 -6.35 7.27 -12.45
CA GLN A 21 -6.74 6.21 -13.37
C GLN A 21 -7.38 5.03 -12.63
N VAL A 22 -6.82 4.64 -11.48
CA VAL A 22 -7.38 3.57 -10.64
C VAL A 22 -8.76 3.98 -10.11
N SER A 23 -8.86 5.16 -9.50
CA SER A 23 -10.11 5.70 -8.96
C SER A 23 -11.17 5.89 -10.04
N SER A 24 -10.80 6.42 -11.22
CA SER A 24 -11.75 6.62 -12.33
C SER A 24 -12.26 5.29 -12.90
N ARG A 25 -11.39 4.28 -13.06
CA ARG A 25 -11.82 2.96 -13.52
C ARG A 25 -12.74 2.27 -12.52
N PHE A 26 -12.42 2.38 -11.24
CA PHE A 26 -13.27 1.85 -10.18
C PHE A 26 -14.65 2.50 -10.17
N ASP A 27 -14.71 3.82 -10.25
CA ASP A 27 -15.95 4.60 -10.27
C ASP A 27 -16.81 4.24 -11.49
N LYS A 28 -16.19 4.13 -12.68
CA LYS A 28 -16.89 3.69 -13.91
C LYS A 28 -17.47 2.28 -13.81
N LEU A 29 -16.80 1.37 -13.10
CA LEU A 29 -17.24 -0.03 -12.97
C LEU A 29 -18.30 -0.23 -11.88
N THR A 30 -18.29 0.60 -10.83
CA THR A 30 -19.09 0.36 -9.61
C THR A 30 -20.10 1.45 -9.31
N GLY A 31 -20.01 2.61 -9.97
CA GLY A 31 -20.84 3.79 -9.72
C GLY A 31 -20.58 4.48 -8.38
N ARG A 32 -19.47 4.16 -7.68
CA ARG A 32 -19.10 4.78 -6.40
C ARG A 32 -17.61 5.05 -6.31
N LYS A 33 -17.23 5.97 -5.42
CA LYS A 33 -15.84 6.28 -5.11
C LYS A 33 -15.16 5.11 -4.39
N MET A 34 -13.92 4.84 -4.80
CA MET A 34 -13.06 3.81 -4.21
C MET A 34 -12.72 4.16 -2.75
N GLN A 35 -12.96 3.23 -1.84
CA GLN A 35 -12.67 3.34 -0.42
C GLN A 35 -11.34 2.66 -0.06
N PRO A 36 -10.77 2.92 1.14
CA PRO A 36 -9.55 2.26 1.62
C PRO A 36 -9.58 0.74 1.49
N ALA A 37 -10.71 0.10 1.84
CA ALA A 37 -10.86 -1.35 1.76
C ALA A 37 -10.83 -1.87 0.31
N ASP A 38 -11.43 -1.14 -0.64
CA ASP A 38 -11.39 -1.52 -2.05
C ASP A 38 -9.97 -1.49 -2.60
N TRP A 39 -9.21 -0.47 -2.22
CA TRP A 39 -7.81 -0.36 -2.63
C TRP A 39 -6.95 -1.46 -2.00
N ALA A 40 -7.21 -1.81 -0.74
CA ALA A 40 -6.54 -2.92 -0.07
C ALA A 40 -6.79 -4.26 -0.78
N VAL A 41 -8.03 -4.53 -1.21
CA VAL A 41 -8.36 -5.71 -2.02
C VAL A 41 -7.65 -5.65 -3.37
N TRP A 42 -7.71 -4.51 -4.06
CA TRP A 42 -7.09 -4.33 -5.37
C TRP A 42 -5.58 -4.59 -5.34
N ILE A 43 -4.87 -4.01 -4.36
CA ILE A 43 -3.42 -4.20 -4.23
C ILE A 43 -3.06 -5.61 -3.79
N GLY A 44 -3.88 -6.23 -2.92
CA GLY A 44 -3.70 -7.62 -2.50
C GLY A 44 -3.79 -8.60 -3.67
N VAL A 45 -4.86 -8.49 -4.47
CA VAL A 45 -5.03 -9.33 -5.68
C VAL A 45 -3.92 -9.07 -6.69
N LYS A 46 -3.56 -7.80 -6.93
CA LYS A 46 -2.45 -7.43 -7.82
C LYS A 46 -1.13 -8.04 -7.36
N SER A 47 -0.89 -8.08 -6.04
CA SER A 47 0.32 -8.70 -5.46
C SER A 47 0.36 -10.20 -5.70
N LEU A 48 -0.75 -10.90 -5.45
CA LEU A 48 -0.88 -12.35 -5.67
C LEU A 48 -0.66 -12.71 -7.14
N ILE A 49 -1.30 -12.00 -8.07
CA ILE A 49 -1.13 -12.21 -9.51
C ILE A 49 0.32 -11.93 -9.92
N SER A 50 0.93 -10.87 -9.39
CA SER A 50 2.33 -10.54 -9.69
C SER A 50 3.28 -11.65 -9.22
N ALA A 51 3.04 -12.23 -8.03
CA ALA A 51 3.80 -13.36 -7.52
C ALA A 51 3.62 -14.60 -8.39
N ALA A 52 2.39 -14.94 -8.76
CA ALA A 52 2.09 -16.10 -9.59
C ALA A 52 2.74 -16.01 -10.98
N ILE A 53 2.75 -14.83 -11.61
CA ILE A 53 3.41 -14.61 -12.91
C ILE A 53 4.93 -14.74 -12.79
N LYS A 54 5.51 -14.30 -11.67
CA LYS A 54 6.96 -14.33 -11.45
C LYS A 54 7.48 -15.67 -10.94
N SER A 55 6.60 -16.51 -10.38
CA SER A 55 6.93 -17.83 -9.86
C SER A 55 5.97 -18.89 -10.41
N PRO A 56 6.05 -19.19 -11.72
CA PRO A 56 5.16 -20.16 -12.35
C PRO A 56 5.38 -21.56 -11.77
N GLY A 57 4.29 -22.20 -11.34
CA GLY A 57 4.34 -23.54 -10.76
C GLY A 57 4.73 -23.61 -9.28
N ALA A 58 4.91 -22.45 -8.61
CA ALA A 58 5.12 -22.44 -7.16
C ALA A 58 3.90 -22.96 -6.41
N ASP A 59 4.17 -23.74 -5.36
CA ASP A 59 3.17 -24.13 -4.39
C ASP A 59 2.80 -22.93 -3.46
N PRO A 60 1.78 -23.07 -2.58
CA PRO A 60 1.40 -21.97 -1.70
C PRO A 60 2.54 -21.44 -0.80
N SER A 61 3.48 -22.30 -0.40
CA SER A 61 4.67 -21.89 0.36
C SER A 61 5.62 -21.04 -0.47
N GLY A 62 5.94 -21.47 -1.70
CA GLY A 62 6.82 -20.72 -2.61
C GLY A 62 6.21 -19.38 -3.03
N LEU A 63 4.89 -19.32 -3.19
CA LEU A 63 4.17 -18.06 -3.42
C LEU A 63 4.28 -17.12 -2.21
N ARG A 64 4.09 -17.63 -0.99
CA ARG A 64 4.25 -16.85 0.23
C ARG A 64 5.67 -16.31 0.37
N GLU A 65 6.67 -17.16 0.15
CA GLU A 65 8.08 -16.77 0.20
C GLU A 65 8.39 -15.67 -0.81
N PHE A 66 7.88 -15.79 -2.04
CA PHE A 66 8.05 -14.75 -3.06
C PHE A 66 7.38 -13.43 -2.66
N LEU A 67 6.15 -13.47 -2.14
CA LEU A 67 5.39 -12.30 -1.72
C LEU A 67 6.10 -11.49 -0.63
N THR A 68 6.73 -12.17 0.33
CA THR A 68 7.48 -11.55 1.43
C THR A 68 8.93 -11.25 1.08
N SER A 69 9.40 -11.66 -0.11
CA SER A 69 10.77 -11.40 -0.56
C SER A 69 10.96 -9.95 -1.00
N LYS A 70 12.23 -9.51 -1.00
CA LYS A 70 12.63 -8.21 -1.57
C LYS A 70 12.43 -8.13 -3.09
N ASN A 71 12.14 -9.26 -3.75
CA ASN A 71 11.94 -9.34 -5.19
C ASN A 71 10.53 -8.92 -5.61
N LEU A 72 9.55 -8.98 -4.71
CA LEU A 72 8.21 -8.46 -5.02
C LEU A 72 8.26 -6.94 -5.11
N LYS A 73 7.82 -6.43 -6.27
CA LYS A 73 7.65 -5.00 -6.54
C LYS A 73 6.26 -4.81 -7.14
N VAL A 74 5.38 -4.12 -6.41
CA VAL A 74 4.01 -3.85 -6.86
C VAL A 74 3.78 -2.35 -6.89
N ASP A 75 3.26 -1.84 -8.00
CA ASP A 75 2.84 -0.45 -8.09
C ASP A 75 1.45 -0.28 -7.47
N GLY A 76 1.35 0.52 -6.42
CA GLY A 76 0.09 0.87 -5.75
C GLY A 76 -0.59 2.12 -6.29
N SER A 77 -0.06 2.74 -7.35
CA SER A 77 -0.45 4.07 -7.85
C SER A 77 -0.31 5.16 -6.78
N LYS A 78 0.84 5.14 -6.09
CA LYS A 78 1.22 6.06 -5.00
C LYS A 78 2.62 6.65 -5.16
N GLY A 79 3.19 6.57 -6.37
CA GLY A 79 4.48 7.18 -6.70
C GLY A 79 5.70 6.41 -6.20
N VAL A 80 5.48 5.33 -5.45
CA VAL A 80 6.54 4.46 -4.93
C VAL A 80 6.20 3.00 -5.21
N THR A 81 7.24 2.19 -5.36
CA THR A 81 7.10 0.73 -5.40
C THR A 81 6.77 0.22 -4.01
N LEU A 82 5.76 -0.64 -3.92
CA LEU A 82 5.35 -1.30 -2.69
C LEU A 82 5.91 -2.72 -2.63
N ASN A 83 6.16 -3.19 -1.41
CA ASN A 83 6.51 -4.57 -1.09
C ASN A 83 5.99 -4.95 0.30
N TYR A 84 6.08 -6.22 0.67
CA TYR A 84 5.70 -6.68 2.00
C TYR A 84 6.93 -6.84 2.90
N ARG A 85 6.73 -6.62 4.20
CA ARG A 85 7.70 -6.93 5.23
C ARG A 85 7.81 -8.44 5.41
N ALA A 86 9.03 -8.91 5.63
CA ALA A 86 9.29 -10.35 5.75
C ALA A 86 8.81 -10.93 7.08
N TRP A 87 8.78 -10.10 8.14
CA TRP A 87 8.51 -10.54 9.51
C TRP A 87 7.02 -10.52 9.89
N ASP A 88 6.27 -9.49 9.51
CA ASP A 88 4.84 -9.34 9.85
C ASP A 88 3.90 -9.45 8.63
N GLY A 89 4.45 -9.53 7.41
CA GLY A 89 3.66 -9.56 6.18
C GLY A 89 2.91 -8.25 5.88
N GLN A 90 3.21 -7.15 6.57
CA GLN A 90 2.56 -5.86 6.34
C GLN A 90 3.08 -5.22 5.05
N LEU A 91 2.15 -4.61 4.29
CA LEU A 91 2.48 -3.85 3.08
C LEU A 91 3.19 -2.55 3.45
N ARG A 92 4.40 -2.34 2.96
CA ARG A 92 5.09 -1.05 3.01
C ARG A 92 4.44 -0.11 2.01
N GLN A 93 3.76 0.92 2.51
CA GLN A 93 3.05 1.88 1.67
C GLN A 93 3.00 3.28 2.27
N PRO A 94 2.90 4.31 1.41
CA PRO A 94 2.54 5.64 1.87
C PRO A 94 1.12 5.66 2.46
N VAL A 95 0.94 6.43 3.53
CA VAL A 95 -0.36 6.66 4.18
C VAL A 95 -0.85 8.05 3.81
N LEU A 96 -2.10 8.16 3.37
CA LEU A 96 -2.70 9.43 2.99
C LEU A 96 -3.32 10.08 4.24
N LEU A 97 -2.98 11.35 4.47
CA LEU A 97 -3.61 12.18 5.49
C LEU A 97 -4.68 13.01 4.80
N ALA A 98 -5.95 12.69 5.07
CA ALA A 98 -7.07 13.23 4.33
C ALA A 98 -8.19 13.72 5.23
N THR A 99 -8.91 14.74 4.76
CA THR A 99 -10.23 15.13 5.26
C THR A 99 -11.30 14.31 4.51
N SER A 100 -12.58 14.63 4.68
CA SER A 100 -13.68 13.96 3.94
C SER A 100 -13.52 14.05 2.42
N ASP A 101 -12.98 15.17 1.93
CA ASP A 101 -13.08 15.53 0.51
C ASP A 101 -11.72 15.84 -0.14
N ALA A 102 -10.64 15.83 0.63
CA ALA A 102 -9.31 16.20 0.12
C ALA A 102 -8.18 15.46 0.84
N VAL A 103 -7.16 15.08 0.07
CA VAL A 103 -5.86 14.63 0.60
C VAL A 103 -5.01 15.86 0.92
N ILE A 104 -4.61 16.01 2.16
CA ILE A 104 -3.82 17.14 2.65
C ILE A 104 -2.32 16.85 2.56
N ALA A 105 -1.92 15.62 2.91
CA ALA A 105 -0.53 15.20 2.88
C ALA A 105 -0.40 13.70 2.64
N VAL A 106 0.80 13.27 2.28
CA VAL A 106 1.18 11.85 2.12
C VAL A 106 2.33 11.58 3.07
N ALA A 107 2.14 10.63 3.98
CA ALA A 107 3.16 10.13 4.87
C ALA A 107 3.94 8.99 4.17
N PRO A 108 5.26 8.83 4.43
CA PRO A 108 6.05 9.58 5.41
C PRO A 108 6.37 11.00 4.94
N ILE A 109 6.11 11.97 5.82
CA ILE A 109 6.38 13.39 5.56
C ILE A 109 7.91 13.59 5.61
N LYS A 110 8.44 14.39 4.67
CA LYS A 110 9.87 14.76 4.60
C LYS A 110 10.39 15.17 6.00
N GLY A 111 11.33 14.41 6.56
CA GLY A 111 11.93 14.70 7.87
C GLY A 111 12.02 13.51 8.83
N PHE A 112 11.29 12.42 8.59
CA PHE A 112 11.43 11.15 9.32
C PHE A 112 12.16 10.16 8.42
N SER A 113 13.36 9.72 8.78
CA SER A 113 14.17 8.77 7.99
C SER A 113 14.39 7.49 8.79
N HIS A 114 14.10 6.34 8.17
CA HIS A 114 14.55 5.03 8.65
C HIS A 114 15.84 4.64 7.91
N GLN A 115 16.68 3.78 8.50
CA GLN A 115 17.98 3.40 7.92
C GLN A 115 17.90 2.67 6.56
N THR A 116 16.77 2.03 6.24
CA THR A 116 16.61 1.19 5.04
C THR A 116 15.55 1.72 4.07
N THR A 117 14.37 2.11 4.57
CA THR A 117 13.30 2.73 3.77
C THR A 117 12.41 3.56 4.68
N THR A 118 12.09 4.79 4.27
CA THR A 118 11.24 5.72 5.03
C THR A 118 9.86 5.12 5.37
N LEU A 119 9.39 4.13 4.60
CA LEU A 119 8.12 3.43 4.84
C LEU A 119 8.15 2.53 6.08
N ASP A 120 9.33 2.12 6.55
CA ASP A 120 9.45 1.31 7.77
C ASP A 120 9.14 2.10 9.04
N THR A 121 9.07 3.43 8.96
CA THR A 121 8.54 4.29 10.06
C THR A 121 7.03 4.14 10.29
N LEU A 122 6.30 3.47 9.38
CA LEU A 122 4.85 3.29 9.45
C LEU A 122 4.51 1.85 9.88
N GLY A 123 4.71 1.54 11.16
CA GLY A 123 4.47 0.21 11.75
C GLY A 123 5.57 -0.16 12.75
N THR A 124 5.46 -1.33 13.38
CA THR A 124 6.50 -1.86 14.28
C THR A 124 7.74 -2.25 13.48
N ASP A 125 8.93 -1.86 13.93
CA ASP A 125 10.19 -2.19 13.23
C ASP A 125 10.58 -3.66 13.42
N GLU A 126 11.45 -4.17 12.54
CA GLU A 126 11.95 -5.56 12.56
C GLU A 126 12.61 -5.93 13.89
N ALA A 127 13.37 -5.00 14.49
CA ALA A 127 14.03 -5.21 15.79
C ALA A 127 13.04 -5.23 16.97
N GLU A 128 11.85 -4.66 16.81
CA GLU A 128 10.81 -4.59 17.84
C GLU A 128 9.73 -5.67 17.66
N PHE A 129 9.81 -6.48 16.59
CA PHE A 129 8.87 -7.56 16.34
C PHE A 129 9.15 -8.78 17.21
N VAL A 130 8.38 -8.90 18.29
CA VAL A 130 8.39 -10.10 19.15
C VAL A 130 7.27 -11.03 18.69
N CYS A 131 7.62 -12.13 18.01
CA CYS A 131 6.70 -13.26 17.82
C CYS A 131 6.46 -13.90 19.19
N ASN A 132 5.28 -13.67 19.78
CA ASN A 132 4.78 -14.48 20.88
C ASN A 132 4.02 -15.70 20.32
#